data_AF-A0A7M3SDV0-F1
#
_entry.id   AF-A0A7M3SDV0-F1
#
_cell.length_a   1.000
_cell.length_b   1.000
_cell.length_c   1.000
_cell.angle_alpha   90.00
_cell.angle_beta   90.00
_cell.angle_gamma   90.00
#
_symmetry.space_group_name_H-M   'P 1'
#
loop_
_entity.id
_entity.type
_entity.pdbx_description
1 polymer ?
#
loop_
_entity_poly.entity_id
_entity_poly.type
_entity_poly.pdbx_seq_one_letter_code
_entity_poly.pdbx_strand_id
1 'polypeptide(L)'
;MFAGGIGSLSVPFLFTDLWYPMVSGMLLTVLLFASHRAGIVMHWFQTEQNQNDVKFGLMWWMSISLIWWLVGDPWLAIVPSLFMAFGDGITGVVRNAVVRKRSKSPIGNVFMFIVSAPLGWFAAGAGDPSLPVWGLIPATGATFVERYEFGPIDDNILITV
;
A
#
# COMPACT_ATOMS: atom_id res chain seq x y z
N MET A 1 -5.35 -5.77 -0.03
CA MET A 1 -4.38 -6.27 -1.02
C MET A 1 -4.83 -6.05 -2.47
N PHE A 2 -5.69 -6.88 -3.06
CA PHE A 2 -5.95 -6.83 -4.51
C PHE A 2 -6.63 -5.55 -5.02
N ALA A 3 -7.66 -5.04 -4.32
CA ALA A 3 -8.33 -3.81 -4.75
C ALA A 3 -7.37 -2.61 -4.83
N GLY A 4 -6.57 -2.38 -3.78
CA GLY A 4 -5.55 -1.33 -3.77
C GLY A 4 -4.39 -1.60 -4.72
N GLY A 5 -3.91 -2.84 -4.80
CA GLY A 5 -2.74 -3.20 -5.62
C GLY A 5 -3.00 -3.12 -7.12
N ILE A 6 -4.11 -3.69 -7.58
CA ILE A 6 -4.53 -3.60 -8.99
C ILE A 6 -4.89 -2.15 -9.33
N GLY A 7 -5.59 -1.45 -8.44
CA GLY A 7 -5.89 -0.03 -8.63
C GLY A 7 -4.62 0.81 -8.81
N SER A 8 -3.60 0.57 -7.99
CA SER A 8 -2.29 1.24 -8.08
C SER A 8 -1.58 0.93 -9.40
N LEU A 9 -1.52 -0.34 -9.81
CA LEU A 9 -0.93 -0.72 -11.11
C LEU A 9 -1.65 -0.08 -12.30
N SER A 10 -2.95 0.19 -12.17
CA SER A 10 -3.75 0.79 -13.24
C SER A 10 -3.45 2.28 -13.44
N VAL A 11 -2.93 2.98 -12.43
CA VAL A 11 -2.67 4.43 -12.48
C VAL A 11 -1.78 4.84 -13.65
N PRO A 12 -0.56 4.30 -13.82
CA PRO A 12 0.33 4.71 -14.93
C PRO A 12 -0.20 4.34 -16.32
N PHE A 13 -1.16 3.41 -16.42
CA PHE A 13 -1.76 3.03 -17.69
C PHE A 13 -2.99 3.87 -18.06
N LEU A 14 -3.77 4.28 -17.07
CA LEU A 14 -5.06 4.93 -17.28
C LEU A 14 -5.00 6.46 -17.20
N PHE A 15 -4.04 7.02 -16.47
CA PHE A 15 -3.99 8.44 -16.20
C PHE A 15 -2.71 9.08 -16.72
N THR A 16 -2.87 10.20 -17.42
CA THR A 16 -1.78 11.04 -17.91
C THR A 16 -1.42 12.14 -16.92
N ASP A 17 -2.39 12.60 -16.13
CA ASP A 17 -2.25 13.75 -15.25
C ASP A 17 -2.50 13.37 -13.79
N LEU A 18 -1.71 13.99 -12.91
CA LEU A 18 -1.79 13.85 -11.45
C LEU A 18 -3.19 14.11 -10.87
N TRP A 19 -3.95 15.01 -11.48
CA TRP A 19 -5.24 15.45 -10.95
C TRP A 19 -6.24 14.29 -10.83
N TYR A 20 -6.20 13.32 -11.74
CA TYR A 20 -7.12 12.19 -11.72
C TYR A 20 -6.93 11.26 -10.51
N PRO A 21 -5.75 10.67 -10.25
CA PRO A 21 -5.53 9.86 -9.05
C PRO A 21 -5.66 10.70 -7.76
N MET A 22 -5.31 11.99 -7.80
CA MET A 22 -5.45 12.86 -6.63
C MET A 22 -6.92 13.06 -6.23
N VAL A 23 -7.77 13.46 -7.16
CA VAL A 23 -9.20 13.69 -6.88
C VAL A 23 -9.90 12.38 -6.55
N SER A 24 -9.62 11.30 -7.29
CA SER A 24 -10.23 9.99 -7.02
C SER A 24 -9.82 9.42 -5.66
N GLY A 25 -8.55 9.52 -5.28
CA GLY A 25 -8.07 9.10 -3.96
C GLY A 25 -8.68 9.91 -2.82
N MET A 26 -8.78 11.24 -2.99
CA MET A 26 -9.45 12.12 -2.02
C MET A 26 -10.93 11.76 -1.86
N LEU A 27 -11.66 11.61 -2.98
CA LEU A 27 -13.08 11.24 -2.96
C LEU A 27 -13.29 9.88 -2.31
N LEU A 28 -12.48 8.88 -2.67
CA LEU A 28 -12.57 7.55 -2.06
C LEU A 28 -12.35 7.61 -0.55
N THR A 29 -11.33 8.33 -0.10
CA THR A 29 -11.03 8.48 1.34
C THR A 29 -12.19 9.14 2.09
N VAL A 30 -12.76 10.22 1.53
CA VAL A 30 -13.91 10.91 2.12
C VAL A 30 -15.14 10.01 2.15
N LEU A 31 -15.40 9.25 1.09
CA LEU A 31 -16.53 8.31 1.01
C LEU A 31 -16.41 7.19 2.04
N LEU A 32 -15.22 6.59 2.19
CA LEU A 32 -14.98 5.55 3.20
C LEU A 32 -15.12 6.10 4.62
N PHE A 33 -14.59 7.30 4.89
CA PHE A 33 -14.74 7.94 6.19
C PHE A 33 -16.20 8.28 6.51
N ALA A 34 -16.93 8.81 5.51
CA ALA A 34 -18.34 9.13 5.64
C ALA A 34 -19.20 7.88 5.85
N SER A 35 -18.89 6.77 5.16
CA SER A 35 -19.64 5.51 5.32
C SER A 35 -19.50 4.94 6.72
N HIS A 36 -18.27 4.93 7.27
CA HIS A 36 -18.01 4.58 8.67
C HIS A 36 -18.78 5.48 9.64
N ARG A 37 -18.76 6.81 9.43
CA ARG A 37 -19.46 7.76 10.29
C ARG A 37 -20.99 7.65 10.21
N ALA A 38 -21.52 7.24 9.07
CA ALA A 38 -22.94 6.99 8.84
C ALA A 38 -23.40 5.60 9.33
N GLY A 39 -22.48 4.73 9.77
CA GLY A 39 -22.78 3.35 10.13
C GLY A 39 -23.14 2.46 8.93
N ILE A 40 -22.86 2.91 7.70
CA ILE A 40 -23.10 2.16 6.47
C ILE A 40 -21.79 1.44 6.13
N VAL A 41 -21.58 0.27 6.73
CA VAL A 41 -20.35 -0.49 6.52
C VAL A 41 -20.53 -1.44 5.35
N MET A 42 -19.72 -1.22 4.31
CA MET A 42 -19.71 -2.08 3.13
C MET A 42 -18.97 -3.39 3.43
N HIS A 43 -19.66 -4.38 4.01
CA HIS A 43 -19.06 -5.64 4.50
C HIS A 43 -18.27 -6.46 3.47
N TRP A 44 -18.43 -6.17 2.18
CA TRP A 44 -17.64 -6.80 1.12
C TRP A 44 -16.18 -6.28 1.06
N PHE A 45 -15.87 -5.15 1.71
CA PHE A 45 -14.54 -4.53 1.72
C PHE A 45 -14.17 -3.90 3.08
N GLN A 46 -15.11 -3.30 3.79
CA GLN A 46 -14.91 -2.62 5.06
C GLN A 46 -15.16 -3.54 6.26
N THR A 47 -14.50 -3.26 7.38
CA THR A 47 -14.72 -3.93 8.67
C THR A 47 -15.18 -2.92 9.71
N GLU A 48 -16.28 -3.18 10.43
CA GLU A 48 -16.88 -2.20 11.35
C GLU A 48 -15.95 -1.79 12.49
N GLN A 49 -15.11 -2.74 12.94
CA GLN A 49 -14.25 -2.56 14.10
C GLN A 49 -12.95 -1.79 13.77
N ASN A 50 -12.71 -1.50 12.49
CA ASN A 50 -11.44 -0.91 12.08
C ASN A 50 -11.54 -0.04 10.83
N GLN A 51 -10.86 1.10 10.86
CA GLN A 51 -10.82 2.10 9.79
C GLN A 51 -9.55 2.00 8.93
N ASN A 52 -8.93 0.83 8.81
CA ASN A 52 -7.75 0.66 7.96
C ASN A 52 -8.01 0.94 6.50
N ASP A 53 -9.22 0.71 6.02
CA ASP A 53 -9.64 1.08 4.68
C ASP A 53 -9.53 2.59 4.44
N VAL A 54 -9.94 3.41 5.42
CA VAL A 54 -9.83 4.87 5.35
C VAL A 54 -8.36 5.29 5.38
N LYS A 55 -7.57 4.71 6.30
CA LYS A 55 -6.12 5.00 6.40
C LYS A 55 -5.39 4.60 5.12
N PHE A 56 -5.70 3.43 4.57
CA PHE A 56 -5.16 2.96 3.31
C PHE A 56 -5.52 3.91 2.16
N GLY A 57 -6.80 4.31 2.06
CA GLY A 57 -7.23 5.28 1.04
C GLY A 57 -6.50 6.62 1.15
N LEU A 58 -6.35 7.13 2.38
CA LEU A 58 -5.63 8.37 2.67
C LEU A 58 -4.15 8.25 2.29
N MET A 59 -3.48 7.18 2.72
CA MET A 59 -2.07 6.94 2.43
C MET A 59 -1.83 6.73 0.94
N TRP A 60 -2.70 5.97 0.27
CA TRP A 60 -2.66 5.75 -1.18
C TRP A 60 -2.75 7.08 -1.95
N TRP A 61 -3.74 7.91 -1.59
CA TRP A 61 -3.94 9.22 -2.19
C TRP A 61 -2.71 10.12 -1.97
N MET A 62 -2.27 10.25 -0.72
CA MET A 62 -1.15 11.13 -0.36
C MET A 62 0.15 10.66 -1.00
N SER A 63 0.46 9.36 -0.98
CA SER A 63 1.71 8.83 -1.51
C SER A 63 1.81 9.03 -3.01
N ILE A 64 0.77 8.64 -3.76
CA ILE A 64 0.79 8.76 -5.22
C ILE A 64 0.80 10.23 -5.61
N SER A 65 -0.04 11.06 -4.97
CA SER A 65 -0.15 12.46 -5.38
C SER A 65 1.13 13.24 -5.06
N LEU A 66 1.71 13.04 -3.88
CA LEU A 66 2.91 13.75 -3.46
C LEU A 66 4.13 13.30 -4.28
N ILE A 67 4.33 11.99 -4.47
CA ILE A 67 5.51 11.49 -5.18
C ILE A 67 5.41 11.81 -6.67
N TRP A 68 4.24 11.66 -7.28
CA TRP A 68 4.07 12.05 -8.68
C TRP A 68 4.29 13.55 -8.83
N TRP A 69 3.78 14.40 -7.93
CA TRP A 69 4.06 15.84 -7.98
C TRP A 69 5.57 16.17 -7.87
N LEU A 70 6.31 15.45 -7.03
CA LEU A 70 7.75 15.67 -6.82
C LEU A 70 8.62 15.12 -7.96
N VAL A 71 8.28 13.94 -8.48
CA VAL A 71 9.12 13.17 -9.42
C VAL A 71 8.67 13.37 -10.87
N GLY A 72 7.40 13.68 -11.10
CA GLY A 72 6.82 13.82 -12.44
C GLY A 72 6.47 12.49 -13.12
N ASP A 73 6.76 11.35 -12.48
CA ASP A 73 6.61 10.02 -13.06
C ASP A 73 5.57 9.16 -12.28
N PRO A 74 4.52 8.64 -12.96
CA PRO A 74 3.49 7.83 -12.31
C PRO A 74 3.97 6.45 -11.87
N TRP A 75 4.95 5.86 -12.54
CA TRP A 75 5.48 4.54 -12.20
C TRP A 75 6.23 4.56 -10.87
N LEU A 76 7.02 5.61 -10.65
CA LEU A 76 7.72 5.83 -9.38
C LEU A 76 6.74 6.19 -8.26
N ALA A 77 5.67 6.93 -8.59
CA ALA A 77 4.66 7.34 -7.61
C ALA A 77 3.86 6.18 -7.00
N ILE A 78 3.62 5.11 -7.76
CA ILE A 78 2.85 3.96 -7.27
C ILE A 78 3.68 3.01 -6.38
N VAL A 79 5.01 3.13 -6.34
CA VAL A 79 5.88 2.18 -5.62
C VAL A 79 5.46 1.97 -4.15
N PRO A 80 5.24 3.02 -3.33
CA PRO A 80 4.82 2.81 -1.94
C PRO A 80 3.43 2.18 -1.85
N SER A 81 2.51 2.57 -2.74
CA SER A 81 1.17 2.00 -2.76
C SER A 81 1.15 0.51 -3.11
N LEU A 82 2.07 0.07 -3.98
CA LEU A 82 2.26 -1.35 -4.29
C LEU A 82 2.81 -2.13 -3.11
N PHE A 83 3.76 -1.55 -2.36
CA PHE A 83 4.32 -2.20 -1.17
C PHE A 83 3.31 -2.28 -0.04
N MET A 84 2.54 -1.21 0.21
CA MET A 84 1.44 -1.25 1.19
C MET A 84 0.37 -2.27 0.78
N ALA A 85 -0.02 -2.30 -0.50
CA ALA A 85 -1.10 -3.18 -0.93
C ALA A 85 -0.68 -4.66 -0.95
N PHE A 86 0.44 -4.99 -1.60
CA PHE A 86 0.89 -6.38 -1.82
C PHE A 86 1.89 -6.85 -0.78
N GLY A 87 2.86 -6.01 -0.40
CA GLY A 87 3.87 -6.34 0.60
C GLY A 87 3.25 -6.61 1.96
N ASP A 88 2.54 -5.64 2.53
CA ASP A 88 1.89 -5.85 3.83
C ASP A 88 0.79 -6.92 3.75
N GLY A 89 0.09 -6.96 2.61
CA GLY A 89 -0.91 -7.99 2.32
C GLY A 89 -0.37 -9.42 2.40
N ILE A 90 0.77 -9.71 1.75
CA ILE A 90 1.38 -11.06 1.80
C ILE A 90 1.92 -11.36 3.19
N THR A 91 2.48 -10.36 3.87
CA THR A 91 2.98 -10.51 5.23
C THR A 91 1.86 -10.87 6.20
N GLY A 92 0.69 -10.24 6.09
CA GLY A 92 -0.50 -10.59 6.86
C GLY A 92 -0.97 -12.03 6.61
N VAL A 93 -1.05 -12.45 5.34
CA VAL A 93 -1.46 -13.82 4.95
C VAL A 93 -0.49 -14.86 5.52
N VAL A 94 0.81 -14.66 5.32
CA VAL A 94 1.86 -15.60 5.77
C VAL A 94 1.92 -15.67 7.29
N ARG A 95 1.81 -14.53 8.00
CA ARG A 95 1.77 -14.51 9.48
C ARG A 95 0.57 -15.27 10.02
N ASN A 96 -0.61 -15.06 9.43
CA ASN A 96 -1.81 -15.79 9.82
C ASN A 96 -1.67 -17.31 9.59
N ALA A 97 -1.07 -17.72 8.47
CA ALA A 97 -0.89 -19.12 8.13
C ALA A 97 0.14 -19.85 9.01
N VAL A 98 1.30 -19.24 9.27
CA VAL A 98 2.46 -19.91 9.88
C VAL A 98 2.55 -19.70 11.39
N VAL A 99 2.36 -18.47 11.86
CA VAL A 99 2.70 -18.09 13.24
C VAL A 99 1.51 -18.23 14.17
N ARG A 100 0.29 -18.00 13.65
CA ARG A 100 -1.01 -18.07 14.38
C ARG A 100 -1.01 -17.31 15.74
N LYS A 101 -0.01 -16.45 15.96
CA LYS A 101 0.21 -15.62 17.15
C LYS A 101 0.67 -14.23 16.68
N ARG A 102 0.34 -13.21 17.48
CA ARG A 102 0.75 -11.81 17.26
C ARG A 102 2.24 -11.63 17.51
N SER A 103 3.08 -12.05 16.57
CA SER A 103 4.46 -11.56 16.53
C SER A 103 4.87 -11.25 15.10
N LYS A 104 5.57 -10.12 14.91
CA LYS A 104 6.26 -9.85 13.65
C LYS A 104 7.36 -10.90 13.48
N SER A 105 7.04 -11.95 12.74
CA SER A 105 7.97 -13.03 12.43
C SER A 105 8.92 -12.63 11.31
N PRO A 106 10.22 -12.96 11.41
CA PRO A 106 11.18 -12.79 10.31
C PRO A 106 10.69 -13.39 8.98
N ILE A 107 9.89 -14.46 9.06
CA ILE A 107 9.30 -15.12 7.89
C ILE A 107 8.43 -14.14 7.09
N GLY A 108 7.58 -13.35 7.76
CA GLY A 108 6.70 -12.39 7.09
C GLY A 108 7.46 -11.33 6.29
N ASN A 109 8.64 -10.91 6.77
CA ASN A 109 9.48 -9.93 6.10
C ASN A 109 10.20 -10.52 4.89
N VAL A 110 10.62 -11.79 4.96
CA VAL A 110 11.19 -12.48 3.79
C VAL A 110 10.16 -12.52 2.65
N PHE A 111 8.91 -12.88 2.95
CA PHE A 111 7.85 -12.88 1.93
C PHE A 111 7.49 -11.47 1.44
N MET A 112 7.51 -10.46 2.32
CA MET A 112 7.36 -9.06 1.91
C MET A 112 8.41 -8.68 0.86
N PHE A 113 9.69 -9.00 1.11
CA PHE A 113 10.78 -8.70 0.19
C PHE A 113 10.64 -9.45 -1.14
N ILE A 114 10.30 -10.74 -1.08
CA ILE A 114 10.10 -11.57 -2.29
C ILE A 114 9.02 -11.00 -3.20
N VAL A 115 7.98 -10.36 -2.64
CA VAL A 115 6.92 -9.73 -3.43
C VAL A 115 7.27 -8.29 -3.82
N SER A 116 7.85 -7.51 -2.89
CA SER A 116 8.12 -6.08 -3.10
C SER A 116 9.32 -5.84 -4.00
N ALA A 117 10.35 -6.70 -3.97
CA ALA A 117 11.54 -6.52 -4.81
C ALA A 117 11.24 -6.63 -6.32
N PRO A 118 10.51 -7.66 -6.81
CA PRO A 118 10.10 -7.71 -8.22
C PRO A 118 9.16 -6.56 -8.61
N LEU A 119 8.23 -6.18 -7.73
CA LEU A 119 7.31 -5.06 -8.00
C LEU A 119 8.06 -3.73 -8.11
N GLY A 120 8.99 -3.47 -7.18
CA GLY A 120 9.83 -2.28 -7.19
C GLY A 120 10.76 -2.25 -8.41
N TRP A 121 11.35 -3.39 -8.77
CA TRP A 121 12.18 -3.51 -9.97
C TRP A 121 11.40 -3.20 -11.24
N PHE A 122 10.18 -3.74 -11.36
CA PHE A 122 9.33 -3.49 -12.52
C PHE A 122 8.88 -2.03 -12.61
N ALA A 123 8.37 -1.47 -11.51
CA ALA A 123 7.91 -0.08 -11.47
C ALA A 123 9.07 0.91 -11.72
N ALA A 124 10.22 0.73 -11.08
CA ALA A 124 11.39 1.58 -11.31
C ALA A 124 12.04 1.39 -12.68
N GLY A 125 11.87 0.21 -13.30
CA GLY A 125 12.31 -0.03 -14.67
C GLY A 125 11.36 0.56 -15.72
N ALA A 126 10.07 0.67 -15.40
CA ALA A 126 9.06 1.25 -16.27
C ALA A 126 8.97 2.79 -16.16
N GLY A 127 9.46 3.38 -15.07
CA GLY A 127 9.53 4.83 -14.88
C GLY A 127 10.69 5.49 -15.62
N ASP A 128 10.65 6.81 -15.71
CA ASP A 128 11.70 7.67 -16.26
C ASP A 128 12.38 8.48 -15.14
N PRO A 129 13.70 8.34 -14.89
CA PRO A 129 14.65 7.48 -15.59
C PRO A 129 14.53 5.99 -15.21
N SER A 130 14.69 5.12 -16.21
CA SER A 130 14.55 3.67 -16.05
C SER A 130 15.73 3.07 -15.28
N LEU A 131 15.60 3.01 -13.96
CA LEU A 131 16.62 2.47 -13.06
C LEU A 131 16.02 1.37 -12.16
N PRO A 132 15.87 0.14 -12.68
CA PRO A 132 15.24 -0.97 -11.95
C PRO A 132 15.86 -1.26 -10.59
N VAL A 133 17.20 -1.14 -10.50
CA VAL A 133 17.97 -1.38 -9.26
C VAL A 133 17.55 -0.41 -8.14
N TRP A 134 17.13 0.81 -8.50
CA TRP A 134 16.70 1.79 -7.51
C TRP A 134 15.38 1.40 -6.85
N GLY A 135 14.54 0.60 -7.51
CA GLY A 135 13.33 0.01 -6.92
C GLY A 135 13.61 -1.01 -5.81
N LEU A 136 14.83 -1.57 -5.75
CA LEU A 136 15.24 -2.48 -4.67
C LEU A 136 15.55 -1.75 -3.37
N ILE A 137 15.97 -0.48 -3.44
CA ILE A 137 16.25 0.36 -2.26
C ILE A 137 14.99 0.58 -1.42
N PRO A 138 13.86 1.08 -1.95
CA PRO A 138 12.64 1.24 -1.18
C PRO A 138 12.04 -0.12 -0.81
N ALA A 139 12.21 -1.18 -1.60
CA ALA A 139 11.75 -2.53 -1.22
C ALA A 139 12.50 -3.06 0.02
N THR A 140 13.82 -2.86 0.06
CA THR A 140 14.66 -3.21 1.22
C THR A 140 14.30 -2.32 2.42
N GLY A 141 14.14 -1.02 2.19
CA GLY A 141 13.73 -0.06 3.22
C GLY A 141 12.38 -0.41 3.83
N ALA A 142 11.37 -0.68 3.01
CA ALA A 142 10.03 -1.08 3.47
C ALA A 142 10.07 -2.39 4.26
N THR A 143 10.79 -3.41 3.76
CA THR A 143 10.96 -4.68 4.48
C THR A 143 11.68 -4.51 5.81
N PHE A 144 12.66 -3.61 5.87
CA PHE A 144 13.40 -3.29 7.07
C PHE A 144 12.52 -2.55 8.07
N VAL A 145 11.80 -1.49 7.64
CA VAL A 145 10.86 -0.74 8.48
C VAL A 145 9.75 -1.65 9.01
N GLU A 146 9.23 -2.57 8.19
CA GLU A 146 8.23 -3.56 8.63
C GLU A 146 8.75 -4.48 9.75
N ARG A 147 10.07 -4.62 9.90
CA ARG A 147 10.68 -5.35 11.03
C ARG A 147 10.56 -4.60 12.35
N TYR A 148 10.50 -3.27 12.32
CA TYR A 148 10.49 -2.42 13.51
C TYR A 148 9.06 -1.98 13.83
N GLU A 149 8.58 -2.32 15.02
CA GLU A 149 7.31 -1.80 15.55
C GLU A 149 7.50 -0.34 15.98
N PHE A 150 7.16 0.62 15.11
CA PHE A 150 7.01 2.02 15.51
C PHE A 150 5.59 2.29 16.03
N GLY A 151 5.21 1.62 17.12
CA GLY A 151 3.97 1.89 17.85
C GLY A 151 2.70 1.93 16.98
N PRO A 152 1.74 2.84 17.21
CA PRO A 152 0.43 2.89 16.53
C PRO A 152 0.46 3.33 15.04
N ILE A 153 1.65 3.41 14.42
CA ILE A 153 1.87 3.80 13.01
C ILE A 153 2.10 2.55 12.13
N ASP A 154 1.59 1.39 12.56
CA ASP A 154 1.69 0.14 11.80
C ASP A 154 0.46 0.00 10.88
N ASP A 155 0.67 -0.12 9.56
CA ASP A 155 -0.41 -0.28 8.58
C ASP A 155 -1.14 -1.64 8.73
N ASN A 156 -0.61 -2.52 9.58
CA ASN A 156 -1.20 -3.78 10.03
C ASN A 156 -2.10 -3.65 11.27
N ILE A 157 -2.86 -2.56 11.42
CA ILE A 157 -3.95 -2.47 12.43
C ILE A 157 -5.11 -3.41 12.04
N LEU A 158 -4.89 -4.72 11.95
CA LEU A 158 -5.91 -5.76 11.98
C LEU A 158 -5.13 -6.99 12.46
N ILE A 159 -5.40 -7.54 13.64
CA ILE A 159 -6.73 -8.02 14.01
C ILE A 159 -7.04 -7.63 15.46
N THR A 160 -8.25 -7.14 15.66
CA THR A 160 -8.91 -6.81 16.93
C THR A 160 -8.92 -8.02 17.89
N VAL A 161 -8.85 -7.71 19.19
CA VAL A 161 -9.16 -8.66 20.28
C VAL A 161 -10.65 -8.97 20.24
#